data_AF-A0A1Z4RVV5-F1
#
_entry.id   AF-A0A1Z4RVV5-F1
#
_cell.length_a   1.000
_cell.length_b   1.000
_cell.length_c   1.000
_cell.angle_alpha   90.00
_cell.angle_beta   90.00
_cell.angle_gamma   90.00
#
_symmetry.space_group_name_H-M   'P 1'
#
loop_
_entity.id
_entity.type
_entity.pdbx_description
1 polymer ?
#
loop_
_entity_poly.entity_id
_entity_poly.type
_entity_poly.pdbx_seq_one_letter_code
_entity_poly.pdbx_strand_id
1 'polypeptide(L)'
;MTVDQAQTDKLLAIVNQQIEQKSFNYDDQRLIAQMIEGLGDTRGLVRLGFAEALGKVGKPAVKPLIDALLNHDNVVVRRAAGKTLTLIEDPEAVPHLIYALLHDQDTVVQGSAIGALARTGEAAVTPLLQVLASPDSSESHKGHAAWALAFIGAKAEAQLYSAYQSDSPEVRAAVVGAIAKLVEENRQDTKALNLLVKSLEDDASNVRSEAAAVLGNLKYQAAVPKLVELLNHSWGQTRSAAALSLMKIGDRTCLDSLEMAVSQEDDQEIKKVMALAISMLNKQTDADDWE
;
A
#
# COMPACT_ATOMS: atom_id res chain seq x y z
N MET A 1 -24.82 -12.39 -21.21
CA MET A 1 -26.29 -12.51 -21.08
C MET A 1 -26.72 -11.66 -19.90
N THR A 2 -27.73 -10.81 -20.06
CA THR A 2 -28.34 -10.09 -18.92
C THR A 2 -29.00 -11.11 -18.00
N VAL A 3 -28.46 -11.27 -16.80
CA VAL A 3 -29.07 -12.11 -15.75
C VAL A 3 -30.45 -11.52 -15.42
N ASP A 4 -31.47 -12.36 -15.34
CA ASP A 4 -32.80 -11.93 -14.92
C ASP A 4 -32.73 -11.38 -13.49
N GLN A 5 -33.04 -10.09 -13.32
CA GLN A 5 -32.93 -9.40 -12.03
C GLN A 5 -33.82 -10.04 -10.97
N ALA A 6 -35.02 -10.52 -11.35
CA ALA A 6 -35.93 -11.16 -10.40
C ALA A 6 -35.38 -12.51 -9.91
N GLN A 7 -34.72 -13.27 -10.79
CA GLN A 7 -34.05 -14.52 -10.40
C GLN A 7 -32.86 -14.25 -9.50
N THR A 8 -32.10 -13.20 -9.81
CA THR A 8 -30.91 -12.80 -9.04
C THR A 8 -31.29 -12.35 -7.62
N ASP A 9 -32.36 -11.54 -7.50
CA ASP A 9 -32.88 -11.10 -6.21
C ASP A 9 -33.40 -12.28 -5.38
N LYS A 10 -34.11 -13.21 -6.02
CA LYS A 10 -34.61 -14.43 -5.37
C LYS A 10 -33.46 -15.31 -4.89
N LEU A 11 -32.43 -15.51 -5.71
CA LEU A 11 -31.25 -16.29 -5.33
C LEU A 11 -30.56 -15.67 -4.12
N LEU A 12 -30.29 -14.36 -4.15
CA LEU A 12 -29.64 -13.66 -3.06
C LEU A 12 -30.44 -13.77 -1.76
N ALA A 13 -31.76 -13.60 -1.82
CA ALA A 13 -32.65 -13.74 -0.67
C ALA A 13 -32.60 -15.16 -0.06
N ILE A 14 -32.65 -16.20 -0.90
CA ILE A 14 -32.58 -17.61 -0.46
C ILE A 14 -31.23 -17.89 0.21
N VAL A 15 -30.13 -17.47 -0.41
CA VAL A 15 -28.78 -17.67 0.13
C VAL A 15 -28.61 -16.98 1.48
N ASN A 16 -29.02 -15.72 1.59
CA ASN A 16 -28.93 -14.98 2.85
C ASN A 16 -29.76 -15.65 3.96
N GLN A 17 -30.99 -16.08 3.63
CA GLN A 17 -31.83 -16.81 4.56
C GLN A 17 -31.15 -18.12 5.02
N GLN A 18 -30.56 -18.88 4.10
CA GLN A 18 -29.86 -20.13 4.44
C GLN A 18 -28.65 -19.89 5.33
N ILE A 19 -27.87 -18.83 5.09
CA ILE A 19 -26.72 -18.46 5.92
C ILE A 19 -27.17 -18.04 7.31
N GLU A 20 -28.19 -17.18 7.43
CA GLU A 20 -28.76 -16.73 8.71
C GLU A 20 -29.30 -17.89 9.54
N GLN A 21 -29.95 -18.86 8.87
CA GLN A 21 -30.51 -20.05 9.49
C GLN A 21 -29.49 -21.17 9.70
N LYS A 22 -28.22 -20.97 9.31
CA LYS A 22 -27.14 -21.99 9.35
C LYS A 22 -27.52 -23.28 8.61
N SER A 23 -28.33 -23.17 7.56
CA SER A 23 -28.78 -24.29 6.70
C SER A 23 -28.12 -24.29 5.33
N PHE A 24 -27.20 -23.35 5.05
CA PHE A 24 -26.45 -23.30 3.81
C PHE A 24 -25.60 -24.56 3.61
N ASN A 25 -25.72 -25.19 2.45
CA ASN A 25 -24.89 -26.34 2.09
C ASN A 25 -23.56 -25.87 1.52
N TYR A 26 -22.52 -25.88 2.35
CA TYR A 26 -21.16 -25.42 2.00
C TYR A 26 -20.48 -26.26 0.92
N ASP A 27 -20.96 -27.48 0.66
CA ASP A 27 -20.44 -28.36 -0.39
C ASP A 27 -21.16 -28.17 -1.74
N ASP A 28 -22.20 -27.33 -1.79
CA ASP A 28 -22.95 -27.05 -3.02
C ASP A 28 -22.18 -26.13 -3.96
N GLN A 29 -21.24 -26.73 -4.71
CA GLN A 29 -20.42 -26.03 -5.70
C GLN A 29 -21.26 -25.37 -6.80
N ARG A 30 -22.44 -25.90 -7.11
CA ARG A 30 -23.32 -25.33 -8.12
C ARG A 30 -23.94 -24.03 -7.60
N LEU A 31 -24.40 -24.02 -6.35
CA LEU A 31 -24.94 -22.81 -5.72
C LEU A 31 -23.85 -21.74 -5.59
N ILE A 32 -22.64 -22.10 -5.18
CA ILE A 32 -21.51 -21.16 -5.11
C ILE A 32 -21.20 -20.58 -6.51
N ALA A 33 -21.17 -21.40 -7.56
CA ALA A 33 -20.98 -20.90 -8.93
C ALA A 33 -22.09 -19.92 -9.36
N GLN A 34 -23.35 -20.16 -8.99
CA GLN A 34 -24.44 -19.21 -9.25
C GLN A 34 -24.27 -17.89 -8.48
N MET A 35 -23.75 -17.94 -7.25
CA MET A 35 -23.43 -16.75 -6.46
C MET A 35 -22.29 -15.93 -7.11
N ILE A 36 -21.30 -16.60 -7.70
CA ILE A 36 -20.22 -15.96 -8.46
C ILE A 36 -20.77 -15.20 -9.68
N GLU A 37 -21.69 -15.79 -10.44
CA GLU A 37 -22.35 -15.08 -11.55
C GLU A 37 -23.11 -13.83 -11.06
N GLY A 38 -23.69 -13.89 -9.86
CA GLY A 38 -24.35 -12.77 -9.19
C GLY A 38 -23.42 -11.58 -8.91
N LEU A 39 -22.10 -11.81 -8.79
CA LEU A 39 -21.10 -10.74 -8.71
C LEU A 39 -21.03 -9.88 -9.99
N GLY A 40 -21.62 -10.34 -11.08
CA GLY A 40 -21.72 -9.62 -12.36
C GLY A 40 -22.99 -8.78 -12.51
N ASP A 41 -23.91 -8.75 -11.53
CA ASP A 41 -25.16 -7.98 -11.62
C ASP A 41 -24.87 -6.49 -11.91
N THR A 42 -25.70 -5.84 -12.72
CA THR A 42 -25.52 -4.42 -13.07
C THR A 42 -25.73 -3.49 -11.87
N ARG A 43 -26.53 -3.90 -10.89
CA ARG A 43 -26.88 -3.16 -9.67
C ARG A 43 -25.82 -3.39 -8.59
N GLY A 44 -25.16 -2.31 -8.16
CA GLY A 44 -24.04 -2.39 -7.21
C GLY A 44 -24.39 -3.01 -5.86
N LEU A 45 -25.59 -2.75 -5.33
CA LEU A 45 -26.04 -3.30 -4.05
C LEU A 45 -26.24 -4.82 -4.11
N VAL A 46 -26.70 -5.35 -5.24
CA VAL A 46 -26.91 -6.79 -5.42
C VAL A 46 -25.56 -7.50 -5.50
N ARG A 47 -24.59 -6.93 -6.25
CA ARG A 47 -23.22 -7.45 -6.26
C ARG A 47 -22.60 -7.48 -4.86
N LEU A 48 -22.78 -6.40 -4.08
CA LEU A 48 -22.30 -6.34 -2.70
C LEU A 48 -22.92 -7.44 -1.85
N GLY A 49 -24.24 -7.67 -1.97
CA GLY A 49 -24.91 -8.75 -1.25
C GLY A 49 -24.34 -10.13 -1.55
N PHE A 50 -24.04 -10.44 -2.81
CA PHE A 50 -23.38 -11.70 -3.17
C PHE A 50 -21.96 -11.79 -2.63
N ALA A 51 -21.18 -10.70 -2.69
CA ALA A 51 -19.83 -10.66 -2.12
C ALA A 51 -19.86 -10.90 -0.61
N GLU A 52 -20.78 -10.27 0.13
CA GLU A 52 -20.95 -10.49 1.57
C GLU A 52 -21.40 -11.91 1.90
N ALA A 53 -22.33 -12.48 1.11
CA ALA A 53 -22.76 -13.85 1.27
C ALA A 53 -21.60 -14.84 1.04
N LEU A 54 -20.84 -14.67 -0.05
CA LEU A 54 -19.65 -15.48 -0.35
C LEU A 54 -18.56 -15.31 0.72
N GLY A 55 -18.39 -14.10 1.26
CA GLY A 55 -17.51 -13.84 2.40
C GLY A 55 -17.90 -14.64 3.64
N LYS A 56 -19.21 -14.73 3.94
CA LYS A 56 -19.75 -15.57 5.04
C LYS A 56 -19.64 -17.07 4.75
N VAL A 57 -19.68 -17.49 3.47
CA VAL A 57 -19.40 -18.88 3.08
C VAL A 57 -17.95 -19.24 3.40
N GLY A 58 -17.00 -18.33 3.14
CA GLY A 58 -15.61 -18.47 3.55
C GLY A 58 -14.83 -19.48 2.69
N LYS A 59 -14.05 -20.36 3.32
CA LYS A 59 -13.11 -21.30 2.66
C LYS A 59 -13.67 -22.04 1.42
N PRO A 60 -14.90 -22.57 1.43
CA PRO A 60 -15.46 -23.26 0.26
C PRO A 60 -15.60 -22.39 -0.99
N ALA A 61 -15.72 -21.07 -0.82
CA ALA A 61 -15.82 -20.12 -1.92
C ALA A 61 -14.45 -19.71 -2.50
N VAL A 62 -13.33 -20.00 -1.84
CA VAL A 62 -11.99 -19.51 -2.22
C VAL A 62 -11.58 -19.99 -3.60
N LYS A 63 -11.67 -21.30 -3.90
CA LYS A 63 -11.29 -21.84 -5.21
C LYS A 63 -12.18 -21.33 -6.35
N PRO A 64 -13.53 -21.32 -6.22
CA PRO A 64 -14.40 -20.69 -7.21
C PRO A 64 -14.11 -19.20 -7.43
N LEU A 65 -13.80 -18.45 -6.37
CA LEU A 65 -13.43 -17.03 -6.47
C LEU A 65 -12.08 -16.83 -7.16
N ILE A 66 -11.09 -17.69 -6.90
CA ILE A 66 -9.81 -17.68 -7.60
C ILE A 66 -10.00 -17.93 -9.10
N ASP A 67 -10.79 -18.95 -9.46
CA ASP A 67 -11.09 -19.23 -10.87
C ASP A 67 -11.80 -18.05 -11.53
N ALA A 68 -12.78 -17.46 -10.85
CA ALA A 68 -13.50 -16.28 -11.32
C ALA A 68 -12.57 -15.06 -11.48
N LEU A 69 -11.65 -14.83 -10.54
CA LEU A 69 -10.66 -13.76 -10.61
C LEU A 69 -9.75 -13.88 -11.84
N LEU A 70 -9.36 -15.10 -12.21
CA LEU A 70 -8.34 -15.33 -13.24
C LEU A 70 -8.92 -15.53 -14.64
N ASN A 71 -10.08 -16.19 -14.73
CA ASN A 71 -10.55 -16.76 -15.99
C ASN A 71 -11.90 -16.22 -16.44
N HIS A 72 -12.61 -15.44 -15.63
CA HIS A 72 -13.97 -15.02 -15.99
C HIS A 72 -13.98 -13.92 -17.06
N ASP A 73 -14.76 -14.14 -18.14
CA ASP A 73 -14.84 -13.22 -19.28
C ASP A 73 -15.37 -11.83 -18.88
N ASN A 74 -16.35 -11.79 -17.96
CA ASN A 74 -16.89 -10.54 -17.42
C ASN A 74 -15.91 -9.91 -16.40
N VAL A 75 -15.30 -8.79 -16.78
CA VAL A 75 -14.40 -8.02 -15.90
C VAL A 75 -15.04 -7.57 -14.59
N VAL A 76 -16.37 -7.34 -14.56
CA VAL A 76 -17.08 -6.97 -13.32
C VAL A 76 -17.03 -8.10 -12.31
N VAL A 77 -17.17 -9.35 -12.76
CA VAL A 77 -17.03 -10.55 -11.92
C VAL A 77 -15.60 -10.68 -11.43
N ARG A 78 -14.58 -10.52 -12.30
CA ARG A 78 -13.16 -10.59 -11.87
C ARG A 78 -12.83 -9.58 -10.78
N ARG A 79 -13.24 -8.31 -10.96
CA ARG A 79 -13.07 -7.23 -9.97
C ARG A 79 -13.74 -7.58 -8.65
N ALA A 80 -14.99 -8.05 -8.70
CA ALA A 80 -15.75 -8.40 -7.52
C ALA A 80 -15.22 -9.66 -6.82
N ALA A 81 -14.69 -10.65 -7.56
CA ALA A 81 -14.06 -11.83 -7.02
C ALA A 81 -12.81 -11.46 -6.20
N GLY A 82 -11.93 -10.60 -6.75
CA GLY A 82 -10.79 -10.06 -6.02
C GLY A 82 -11.19 -9.35 -4.73
N LYS A 83 -12.23 -8.49 -4.78
CA LYS A 83 -12.75 -7.81 -3.58
C LYS A 83 -13.40 -8.76 -2.58
N THR A 84 -13.98 -9.85 -3.03
CA THR A 84 -14.61 -10.85 -2.14
C THR A 84 -13.54 -11.66 -1.43
N LEU A 85 -12.42 -11.97 -2.10
CA LEU A 85 -11.26 -12.62 -1.46
C LEU A 85 -10.67 -11.76 -0.33
N THR A 86 -10.78 -10.43 -0.40
CA THR A 86 -10.46 -9.50 0.70
C THR A 86 -11.27 -9.76 1.97
N LEU A 87 -12.51 -10.25 1.86
CA LEU A 87 -13.37 -10.56 3.01
C LEU A 87 -13.04 -11.92 3.64
N ILE A 88 -12.49 -12.84 2.86
CA ILE A 88 -12.18 -14.21 3.30
C ILE A 88 -10.78 -14.31 3.87
N GLU A 89 -9.82 -13.53 3.34
CA GLU A 89 -8.45 -13.42 3.85
C GLU A 89 -7.67 -14.75 3.86
N ASP A 90 -8.00 -15.65 2.92
CA ASP A 90 -7.39 -16.99 2.87
C ASP A 90 -6.02 -17.00 2.16
N PRO A 91 -4.94 -17.47 2.81
CA PRO A 91 -3.61 -17.55 2.21
C PRO A 91 -3.51 -18.36 0.90
N GLU A 92 -4.42 -19.30 0.64
CA GLU A 92 -4.46 -20.07 -0.61
C GLU A 92 -4.66 -19.17 -1.85
N ALA A 93 -5.27 -18.00 -1.67
CA ALA A 93 -5.48 -17.05 -2.75
C ALA A 93 -4.20 -16.28 -3.12
N VAL A 94 -3.19 -16.20 -2.24
CA VAL A 94 -2.02 -15.32 -2.42
C VAL A 94 -1.30 -15.50 -3.77
N PRO A 95 -0.94 -16.72 -4.21
CA PRO A 95 -0.26 -16.90 -5.50
C PRO A 95 -1.09 -16.40 -6.68
N HIS A 96 -2.41 -16.58 -6.61
CA HIS A 96 -3.35 -16.21 -7.66
C HIS A 96 -3.62 -14.70 -7.67
N LEU A 97 -3.65 -14.07 -6.49
CA LEU A 97 -3.74 -12.62 -6.35
C LEU A 97 -2.48 -11.92 -6.89
N ILE A 98 -1.29 -12.50 -6.65
CA ILE A 98 -0.04 -12.02 -7.27
C ILE A 98 -0.09 -12.15 -8.79
N TYR A 99 -0.58 -13.28 -9.31
CA TYR A 99 -0.76 -13.45 -10.75
C TYR A 99 -1.71 -12.40 -11.34
N ALA A 100 -2.87 -12.16 -10.70
CA ALA A 100 -3.83 -11.16 -11.14
C ALA A 100 -3.25 -9.73 -11.10
N LEU A 101 -2.48 -9.39 -10.07
CA LEU A 101 -1.75 -8.13 -9.97
C LEU A 101 -0.79 -7.92 -11.16
N LEU A 102 -0.06 -8.96 -11.56
CA LEU A 102 0.98 -8.85 -12.58
C LEU A 102 0.49 -8.97 -14.01
N HIS A 103 -0.66 -9.62 -14.23
CA HIS A 103 -1.07 -10.08 -15.57
C HIS A 103 -2.50 -9.68 -16.00
N ASP A 104 -3.40 -9.31 -15.09
CA ASP A 104 -4.72 -8.84 -15.52
C ASP A 104 -4.57 -7.49 -16.23
N GLN A 105 -5.28 -7.31 -17.34
CA GLN A 105 -5.26 -6.10 -18.14
C GLN A 105 -6.08 -4.97 -17.50
N ASP A 106 -6.99 -5.31 -16.59
CA ASP A 106 -7.86 -4.37 -15.91
C ASP A 106 -7.22 -3.87 -14.61
N THR A 107 -6.93 -2.58 -14.55
CA THR A 107 -6.28 -1.95 -13.38
C THR A 107 -7.13 -2.03 -12.11
N VAL A 108 -8.46 -2.18 -12.22
CA VAL A 108 -9.34 -2.35 -11.05
C VAL A 108 -9.26 -3.78 -10.53
N VAL A 109 -9.04 -4.79 -11.38
CA VAL A 109 -8.73 -6.15 -10.94
C VAL A 109 -7.40 -6.18 -10.20
N GLN A 110 -6.36 -5.57 -10.77
CA GLN A 110 -5.06 -5.42 -10.10
C GLN A 110 -5.21 -4.76 -8.71
N GLY A 111 -5.91 -3.62 -8.66
CA GLY A 111 -6.26 -2.91 -7.42
C GLY A 111 -6.99 -3.78 -6.39
N SER A 112 -7.94 -4.60 -6.85
CA SER A 112 -8.70 -5.51 -5.98
C SER A 112 -7.80 -6.63 -5.45
N ALA A 113 -6.88 -7.16 -6.28
CA ALA A 113 -5.93 -8.17 -5.85
C ALA A 113 -4.97 -7.66 -4.78
N ILE A 114 -4.49 -6.42 -4.92
CA ILE A 114 -3.63 -5.75 -3.92
C ILE A 114 -4.37 -5.57 -2.60
N GLY A 115 -5.62 -5.12 -2.63
CA GLY A 115 -6.44 -4.99 -1.43
C GLY A 115 -6.61 -6.32 -0.70
N ALA A 116 -6.81 -7.41 -1.43
CA ALA A 116 -6.90 -8.76 -0.85
C ALA A 116 -5.56 -9.24 -0.27
N LEU A 117 -4.44 -9.01 -0.97
CA LEU A 117 -3.09 -9.31 -0.47
C LEU A 117 -2.80 -8.57 0.84
N ALA A 118 -3.14 -7.28 0.89
CA ALA A 118 -2.95 -6.44 2.07
C ALA A 118 -3.76 -6.94 3.28
N ARG A 119 -4.99 -7.44 3.06
CA ARG A 119 -5.84 -8.00 4.12
C ARG A 119 -5.41 -9.39 4.58
N THR A 120 -4.92 -10.22 3.65
CA THR A 120 -4.41 -11.57 3.94
C THR A 120 -3.21 -11.53 4.90
N GLY A 121 -2.42 -10.45 4.89
CA GLY A 121 -1.41 -10.20 5.91
C GLY A 121 -0.08 -10.92 5.65
N GLU A 122 0.48 -11.54 6.69
CA GLU A 122 1.85 -12.10 6.70
C GLU A 122 2.13 -13.04 5.52
N ALA A 123 1.15 -13.85 5.11
CA ALA A 123 1.32 -14.78 4.00
C ALA A 123 1.59 -14.09 2.65
N ALA A 124 1.18 -12.82 2.49
CA ALA A 124 1.41 -12.05 1.27
C ALA A 124 2.78 -11.36 1.22
N VAL A 125 3.49 -11.25 2.35
CA VAL A 125 4.70 -10.41 2.46
C VAL A 125 5.82 -10.91 1.57
N THR A 126 6.17 -12.21 1.65
CA THR A 126 7.27 -12.75 0.83
C THR A 126 6.99 -12.62 -0.67
N PRO A 127 5.79 -12.96 -1.19
CA PRO A 127 5.46 -12.70 -2.60
C PRO A 127 5.49 -11.23 -2.99
N LEU A 128 5.05 -10.31 -2.13
CA LEU A 128 5.11 -8.87 -2.40
C LEU A 128 6.56 -8.35 -2.47
N LEU A 129 7.44 -8.85 -1.59
CA LEU A 129 8.87 -8.54 -1.64
C LEU A 129 9.52 -9.07 -2.93
N GLN A 130 9.08 -10.22 -3.44
CA GLN A 130 9.54 -10.75 -4.72
C GLN A 130 9.09 -9.88 -5.91
N VAL A 131 7.87 -9.33 -5.87
CA VAL A 131 7.41 -8.35 -6.88
C VAL A 131 8.30 -7.11 -6.87
N LEU A 132 8.65 -6.59 -5.68
CA LEU A 132 9.53 -5.42 -5.55
C LEU A 132 10.94 -5.67 -6.09
N ALA A 133 11.53 -6.84 -5.75
CA ALA A 133 12.88 -7.21 -6.16
C ALA A 133 12.97 -7.61 -7.64
N SER A 134 11.85 -7.91 -8.30
CA SER A 134 11.84 -8.38 -9.68
C SER A 134 12.17 -7.24 -10.66
N PRO A 135 13.18 -7.42 -11.54
CA PRO A 135 13.49 -6.44 -12.58
C PRO A 135 12.39 -6.37 -13.66
N ASP A 136 11.59 -7.42 -13.80
CA ASP A 136 10.49 -7.50 -14.77
C ASP A 136 9.21 -6.81 -14.28
N SER A 137 9.15 -6.41 -13.00
CA SER A 137 7.99 -5.72 -12.44
C SER A 137 7.99 -4.25 -12.80
N SER A 138 6.87 -3.78 -13.36
CA SER A 138 6.68 -2.36 -13.67
C SER A 138 6.70 -1.49 -12.40
N GLU A 139 7.01 -0.21 -12.54
CA GLU A 139 6.95 0.75 -11.42
C GLU A 139 5.56 0.83 -10.79
N SER A 140 4.49 0.62 -11.57
CA SER A 140 3.13 0.52 -11.03
C SER A 140 2.96 -0.73 -10.15
N HIS A 141 3.46 -1.90 -10.58
CA HIS A 141 3.40 -3.12 -9.78
C HIS A 141 4.22 -3.00 -8.49
N LYS A 142 5.40 -2.37 -8.56
CA LYS A 142 6.23 -2.10 -7.38
C LYS A 142 5.54 -1.13 -6.42
N GLY A 143 4.97 -0.04 -6.91
CA GLY A 143 4.21 0.91 -6.09
C GLY A 143 3.02 0.25 -5.38
N HIS A 144 2.30 -0.62 -6.10
CA HIS A 144 1.22 -1.42 -5.53
C HIS A 144 1.70 -2.40 -4.45
N ALA A 145 2.82 -3.08 -4.67
CA ALA A 145 3.38 -4.01 -3.70
C ALA A 145 3.86 -3.29 -2.43
N ALA A 146 4.52 -2.13 -2.58
CA ALA A 146 4.93 -1.28 -1.47
C ALA A 146 3.71 -0.80 -0.65
N TRP A 147 2.63 -0.39 -1.32
CA TRP A 147 1.38 0.00 -0.65
C TRP A 147 0.78 -1.15 0.18
N ALA A 148 0.74 -2.36 -0.38
CA ALA A 148 0.23 -3.53 0.35
C ALA A 148 1.11 -3.86 1.57
N LEU A 149 2.43 -3.82 1.45
CA LEU A 149 3.34 -4.04 2.58
C LEU A 149 3.14 -3.00 3.70
N ALA A 150 2.97 -1.73 3.34
CA ALA A 150 2.69 -0.68 4.31
C ALA A 150 1.36 -0.90 5.04
N PHE A 151 0.33 -1.41 4.36
CA PHE A 151 -0.95 -1.75 4.97
C PHE A 151 -0.87 -3.00 5.86
N ILE A 152 -0.09 -4.01 5.46
CA ILE A 152 0.14 -5.21 6.28
C ILE A 152 0.81 -4.82 7.61
N GLY A 153 1.79 -3.90 7.54
CA GLY A 153 2.33 -3.20 8.69
C GLY A 153 2.71 -4.13 9.85
N ALA A 154 2.17 -3.83 11.04
CA ALA A 154 2.58 -4.46 12.29
C ALA A 154 2.37 -5.97 12.33
N LYS A 155 1.42 -6.48 11.53
CA LYS A 155 1.18 -7.94 11.43
C LYS A 155 2.38 -8.71 10.89
N ALA A 156 3.31 -8.05 10.21
CA ALA A 156 4.48 -8.66 9.61
C ALA A 156 5.80 -8.01 10.05
N GLU A 157 5.84 -7.42 11.25
CA GLU A 157 7.00 -6.70 11.78
C GLU A 157 8.32 -7.48 11.65
N ALA A 158 8.33 -8.76 12.01
CA ALA A 158 9.53 -9.60 11.92
C ALA A 158 10.05 -9.74 10.48
N GLN A 159 9.15 -9.95 9.52
CA GLN A 159 9.51 -10.09 8.10
C GLN A 159 9.95 -8.75 7.50
N LEU A 160 9.29 -7.65 7.86
CA LEU A 160 9.69 -6.30 7.44
C LEU A 160 11.09 -5.95 7.95
N TYR A 161 11.40 -6.23 9.22
CA TYR A 161 12.76 -6.01 9.74
C TYR A 161 13.81 -6.89 9.09
N SER A 162 13.47 -8.13 8.73
CA SER A 162 14.38 -8.98 7.97
C SER A 162 14.64 -8.39 6.57
N ALA A 163 13.59 -7.90 5.91
CA ALA A 163 13.67 -7.34 4.57
C ALA A 163 14.38 -5.97 4.50
N TYR A 164 14.53 -5.28 5.63
CA TYR A 164 15.32 -4.05 5.73
C TYR A 164 16.78 -4.22 5.27
N GLN A 165 17.32 -5.44 5.39
CA GLN A 165 18.68 -5.79 4.97
C GLN A 165 18.75 -6.38 3.56
N SER A 166 17.68 -6.25 2.76
CA SER A 166 17.64 -6.78 1.39
C SER A 166 18.71 -6.15 0.49
N ASP A 167 19.27 -6.95 -0.42
CA ASP A 167 20.17 -6.45 -1.46
C ASP A 167 19.45 -5.53 -2.47
N SER A 168 18.13 -5.69 -2.65
CA SER A 168 17.32 -4.84 -3.53
C SER A 168 16.99 -3.48 -2.89
N PRO A 169 17.40 -2.35 -3.50
CA PRO A 169 17.02 -1.02 -3.03
C PRO A 169 15.50 -0.78 -3.04
N GLU A 170 14.78 -1.34 -4.00
CA GLU A 170 13.32 -1.24 -4.12
C GLU A 170 12.64 -1.88 -2.91
N VAL A 171 13.13 -3.05 -2.50
CA VAL A 171 12.67 -3.72 -1.28
C VAL A 171 12.98 -2.86 -0.05
N ARG A 172 14.22 -2.37 0.10
CA ARG A 172 14.59 -1.54 1.25
C ARG A 172 13.73 -0.27 1.35
N ALA A 173 13.49 0.42 0.24
CA ALA A 173 12.64 1.60 0.20
C ALA A 173 11.20 1.28 0.62
N ALA A 174 10.59 0.23 0.07
CA ALA A 174 9.24 -0.18 0.45
C ALA A 174 9.14 -0.55 1.94
N VAL A 175 10.17 -1.22 2.48
CA VAL A 175 10.25 -1.57 3.90
C VAL A 175 10.36 -0.32 4.79
N VAL A 176 11.11 0.71 4.37
CA VAL A 176 11.16 2.00 5.08
C VAL A 176 9.78 2.63 5.16
N GLY A 177 9.02 2.65 4.05
CA GLY A 177 7.62 3.09 4.04
C GLY A 177 6.73 2.29 4.99
N ALA A 178 6.88 0.96 5.01
CA ALA A 178 6.11 0.09 5.89
C ALA A 178 6.47 0.29 7.37
N ILE A 179 7.76 0.44 7.71
CA ILE A 179 8.22 0.75 9.07
C ILE A 179 7.69 2.10 9.54
N ALA A 180 7.63 3.10 8.66
CA ALA A 180 7.02 4.39 9.00
C ALA A 180 5.56 4.26 9.43
N LYS A 181 4.80 3.33 8.81
CA LYS A 181 3.43 3.04 9.23
C LYS A 181 3.37 2.42 10.63
N LEU A 182 4.33 1.57 10.99
CA LEU A 182 4.46 1.06 12.37
C LEU A 182 4.64 2.19 13.38
N VAL A 183 5.47 3.20 13.04
CA VAL A 183 5.69 4.38 13.88
C VAL A 183 4.44 5.27 13.96
N GLU A 184 3.57 5.27 12.95
CA GLU A 184 2.24 5.90 13.02
C GLU A 184 1.31 5.24 14.02
N GLU A 185 1.35 3.91 14.10
CA GLU A 185 0.55 3.15 15.06
C GLU A 185 1.17 3.20 16.47
N ASN A 186 2.50 3.24 16.57
CA ASN A 186 3.25 3.33 17.82
C ASN A 186 4.41 4.33 17.73
N ARG A 187 4.14 5.59 18.10
CA ARG A 187 5.11 6.70 18.09
C ARG A 187 6.32 6.51 19.01
N GLN A 188 6.27 5.55 19.94
CA GLN A 188 7.34 5.29 20.91
C GLN A 188 8.30 4.19 20.47
N ASP A 189 8.08 3.56 19.31
CA ASP A 189 8.99 2.54 18.77
C ASP A 189 10.33 3.17 18.36
N THR A 190 11.24 3.20 19.33
CA THR A 190 12.57 3.78 19.17
C THR A 190 13.41 2.97 18.19
N LYS A 191 13.17 1.66 18.08
CA LYS A 191 13.87 0.79 17.13
C LYS A 191 13.48 1.16 15.70
N ALA A 192 12.18 1.26 15.42
CA ALA A 192 11.68 1.68 14.12
C ALA A 192 12.17 3.09 13.76
N LEU A 193 12.06 4.07 14.67
CA LEU A 193 12.56 5.43 14.46
C LEU A 193 14.06 5.48 14.13
N ASN A 194 14.88 4.73 14.87
CA ASN A 194 16.32 4.65 14.61
C ASN A 194 16.61 4.04 13.22
N LEU A 195 15.84 3.05 12.78
CA LEU A 195 15.97 2.48 11.45
C LEU A 195 15.58 3.49 10.35
N LEU A 196 14.53 4.28 10.55
CA LEU A 196 14.16 5.34 9.60
C LEU A 196 15.28 6.38 9.46
N VAL A 197 15.85 6.85 10.58
CA VAL A 197 16.99 7.78 10.55
C VAL A 197 18.21 7.15 9.90
N LYS A 198 18.55 5.89 10.23
CA LYS A 198 19.66 5.17 9.61
C LYS A 198 19.50 5.03 8.08
N SER A 199 18.27 4.92 7.60
CA SER A 199 17.98 4.79 6.16
C SER A 199 18.31 6.03 5.34
N LEU A 200 18.53 7.18 5.99
CA LEU A 200 19.10 8.38 5.36
C LEU A 200 20.56 8.18 4.91
N GLU A 201 21.23 7.13 5.39
CA GLU A 201 22.62 6.77 5.04
C GLU A 201 22.70 5.63 4.02
N ASP A 202 21.58 5.14 3.50
CA ASP A 202 21.57 4.05 2.52
C ASP A 202 22.33 4.45 1.25
N ASP A 203 23.02 3.50 0.60
CA ASP A 203 23.77 3.76 -0.64
C ASP A 203 22.85 4.17 -1.81
N ALA A 204 21.59 3.72 -1.80
CA ALA A 204 20.64 3.96 -2.87
C ALA A 204 19.80 5.23 -2.66
N SER A 205 19.61 5.99 -3.75
CA SER A 205 18.99 7.31 -3.74
C SER A 205 17.50 7.27 -3.38
N ASN A 206 16.82 6.24 -3.85
CA ASN A 206 15.40 6.00 -3.61
C ASN A 206 15.15 5.67 -2.14
N VAL A 207 16.00 4.86 -1.50
CA VAL A 207 15.89 4.53 -0.07
C VAL A 207 16.09 5.79 0.78
N ARG A 208 17.12 6.59 0.51
CA ARG A 208 17.33 7.86 1.23
C ARG A 208 16.18 8.85 1.02
N SER A 209 15.68 8.95 -0.20
CA SER A 209 14.55 9.82 -0.53
C SER A 209 13.27 9.41 0.21
N GLU A 210 12.99 8.10 0.25
CA GLU A 210 11.86 7.54 1.00
C GLU A 210 12.02 7.80 2.49
N ALA A 211 13.21 7.54 3.05
CA ALA A 211 13.53 7.82 4.46
C ALA A 211 13.31 9.30 4.82
N ALA A 212 13.78 10.23 3.98
CA ALA A 212 13.53 11.65 4.19
C ALA A 212 12.03 11.98 4.10
N ALA A 213 11.32 11.45 3.09
CA ALA A 213 9.90 11.68 2.93
C ALA A 213 9.08 11.21 4.14
N VAL A 214 9.35 10.01 4.66
CA VAL A 214 8.64 9.47 5.82
C VAL A 214 8.96 10.23 7.09
N LEU A 215 10.23 10.57 7.36
CA LEU A 215 10.62 11.34 8.54
C LEU A 215 9.99 12.74 8.54
N GLY A 216 9.88 13.36 7.36
CA GLY A 216 9.16 14.61 7.15
C GLY A 216 7.67 14.49 7.46
N ASN A 217 7.00 13.46 6.94
CA ASN A 217 5.58 13.21 7.21
C ASN A 217 5.31 12.91 8.69
N LEU A 218 6.24 12.22 9.35
CA LEU A 218 6.21 11.93 10.78
C LEU A 218 6.53 13.15 11.66
N LYS A 219 7.03 14.24 11.06
CA LYS A 219 7.54 15.45 11.75
C LYS A 219 8.58 15.11 12.83
N TYR A 220 9.47 14.16 12.55
CA TYR A 220 10.39 13.63 13.54
C TYR A 220 11.62 14.54 13.73
N GLN A 221 11.57 15.38 14.78
CA GLN A 221 12.57 16.40 15.08
C GLN A 221 14.01 15.85 15.21
N ALA A 222 14.20 14.66 15.78
CA ALA A 222 15.54 14.10 15.96
C ALA A 222 16.23 13.72 14.63
N ALA A 223 15.52 13.70 13.50
CA ALA A 223 16.12 13.52 12.17
C ALA A 223 16.74 14.81 11.59
N VAL A 224 16.43 15.99 12.14
CA VAL A 224 16.84 17.28 11.59
C VAL A 224 18.35 17.38 11.37
N PRO A 225 19.23 17.03 12.33
CA PRO A 225 20.68 17.09 12.10
C PRO A 225 21.14 16.27 10.90
N LYS A 226 20.59 15.06 10.75
CA LYS A 226 20.95 14.18 9.64
C LYS A 226 20.42 14.67 8.29
N LEU A 227 19.21 15.21 8.28
CA LEU A 227 18.63 15.82 7.08
C LEU A 227 19.42 17.08 6.65
N VAL A 228 19.93 17.86 7.60
CA VAL A 228 20.83 19.00 7.32
C VAL A 228 22.12 18.54 6.64
N GLU A 229 22.74 17.46 7.10
CA GLU A 229 23.92 16.87 6.42
C GLU A 229 23.60 16.52 4.95
N LEU A 230 22.42 15.96 4.70
CA LEU A 230 22.00 15.55 3.35
C LEU A 230 21.74 16.70 2.38
N LEU A 231 21.61 17.95 2.85
CA LEU A 231 21.51 19.11 1.97
C LEU A 231 22.77 19.32 1.12
N ASN A 232 23.91 18.75 1.53
CA ASN A 232 25.17 18.81 0.79
C ASN A 232 25.54 17.48 0.13
N HIS A 233 24.58 16.55 0.03
CA HIS A 233 24.82 15.23 -0.56
C HIS A 233 25.16 15.32 -2.06
N SER A 234 26.01 14.41 -2.55
CA SER A 234 26.49 14.41 -3.96
C SER A 234 25.35 14.31 -4.98
N TRP A 235 24.32 13.51 -4.68
CA TRP A 235 23.14 13.35 -5.53
C TRP A 235 22.02 14.35 -5.23
N GLY A 236 21.57 15.04 -6.28
CA GLY A 236 20.59 16.11 -6.19
C GLY A 236 19.22 15.67 -5.66
N GLN A 237 18.75 14.48 -6.02
CA GLN A 237 17.47 13.96 -5.51
C GLN A 237 17.48 13.83 -3.99
N THR A 238 18.60 13.42 -3.40
CA THR A 238 18.78 13.35 -1.95
C THR A 238 18.73 14.73 -1.31
N ARG A 239 19.40 15.74 -1.91
CA ARG A 239 19.35 17.12 -1.42
C ARG A 239 17.93 17.70 -1.45
N SER A 240 17.22 17.48 -2.56
CA SER A 240 15.83 17.89 -2.73
C SER A 240 14.90 17.21 -1.71
N ALA A 241 15.07 15.92 -1.47
CA ALA A 241 14.27 15.17 -0.51
C ALA A 241 14.52 15.66 0.93
N ALA A 242 15.77 15.95 1.28
CA ALA A 242 16.14 16.50 2.57
C ALA A 242 15.49 17.87 2.83
N ALA A 243 15.54 18.78 1.84
CA ALA A 243 14.92 20.10 1.94
C ALA A 243 13.39 20.01 2.13
N LEU A 244 12.71 19.16 1.36
CA LEU A 244 11.26 18.92 1.51
C LEU A 244 10.91 18.30 2.87
N SER A 245 11.75 17.40 3.38
CA SER A 245 11.57 16.81 4.70
C SER A 245 11.70 17.86 5.81
N LEU A 246 12.78 18.66 5.79
CA LEU A 246 13.01 19.72 6.77
C LEU A 246 11.85 20.73 6.80
N MET A 247 11.36 21.11 5.61
CA MET A 247 10.14 21.94 5.47
C MET A 247 8.93 21.32 6.17
N LYS A 248 8.68 20.02 5.99
CA LYS A 248 7.54 19.32 6.59
C LYS A 248 7.67 19.15 8.10
N ILE A 249 8.90 18.96 8.60
CA ILE A 249 9.19 18.87 10.04
C ILE A 249 8.89 20.22 10.71
N GLY A 250 9.24 21.33 10.06
CA GLY A 250 8.99 22.67 10.59
C GLY A 250 10.07 23.19 11.53
N ASP A 251 11.22 22.51 11.65
CA ASP A 251 12.30 22.95 12.54
C ASP A 251 13.08 24.12 11.93
N ARG A 252 12.98 25.29 12.54
CA ARG A 252 13.62 26.52 12.06
C ARG A 252 15.13 26.56 12.30
N THR A 253 15.66 25.67 13.15
CA THR A 253 17.12 25.59 13.39
C THR A 253 17.91 25.21 12.13
N CYS A 254 17.25 24.68 11.10
CA CYS A 254 17.87 24.33 9.82
C CYS A 254 17.92 25.47 8.78
N LEU A 255 17.35 26.65 9.06
CA LEU A 255 17.25 27.75 8.08
C LEU A 255 18.60 28.21 7.55
N ASP A 256 19.58 28.49 8.42
CA ASP A 256 20.92 28.91 8.01
C ASP A 256 21.59 27.86 7.10
N SER A 257 21.37 26.58 7.40
CA SER A 257 21.91 25.46 6.61
C SER A 257 21.22 25.34 5.26
N LEU A 258 19.91 25.57 5.18
CA LEU A 258 19.15 25.62 3.93
C LEU A 258 19.59 26.80 3.06
N GLU A 259 19.75 27.99 3.64
CA GLU A 259 20.22 29.18 2.92
C GLU A 259 21.63 28.97 2.34
N MET A 260 22.53 28.40 3.14
CA MET A 260 23.86 28.01 2.69
C MET A 260 23.78 26.99 1.53
N ALA A 261 22.94 25.96 1.66
CA ALA A 261 22.76 24.95 0.62
C ALA A 261 22.22 25.56 -0.69
N VAL A 262 21.24 26.47 -0.63
CA VAL A 262 20.73 27.20 -1.81
C VAL A 262 21.84 27.98 -2.53
N SER A 263 22.74 28.61 -1.76
CA SER A 263 23.84 29.41 -2.32
C SER A 263 24.88 28.55 -3.06
N GLN A 264 25.04 27.30 -2.64
CA GLN A 264 26.03 26.35 -3.17
C GLN A 264 25.43 25.38 -4.19
N GLU A 265 24.10 25.28 -4.28
CA GLU A 265 23.44 24.44 -5.26
C GLU A 265 23.71 24.96 -6.68
N ASP A 266 23.85 24.07 -7.66
CA ASP A 266 24.00 24.44 -9.07
C ASP A 266 22.71 24.20 -9.84
N ASP A 267 21.97 23.14 -9.47
CA ASP A 267 20.73 22.74 -10.09
C ASP A 267 19.59 23.73 -9.76
N GLN A 268 19.03 24.33 -10.80
CA GLN A 268 17.99 25.35 -10.67
C GLN A 268 16.66 24.80 -10.15
N GLU A 269 16.31 23.55 -10.45
CA GLU A 269 15.09 22.94 -9.94
C GLU A 269 15.24 22.63 -8.44
N ILE A 270 16.41 22.12 -8.03
CA ILE A 270 16.68 21.86 -6.61
C ILE A 270 16.74 23.17 -5.81
N LYS A 271 17.35 24.23 -6.37
CA LYS A 271 17.30 25.59 -5.79
C LYS A 271 15.88 26.04 -5.50
N LYS A 272 14.96 25.87 -6.45
CA LYS A 272 13.54 26.24 -6.26
C LYS A 272 12.90 25.44 -5.12
N VAL A 273 13.21 24.15 -5.02
CA VAL A 273 12.70 23.29 -3.93
C VAL A 273 13.21 23.76 -2.57
N MET A 274 14.51 24.03 -2.45
CA MET A 274 15.11 24.52 -1.21
C MET A 274 14.60 25.93 -0.84
N ALA A 275 14.44 26.82 -1.82
CA ALA A 275 13.87 28.15 -1.60
C ALA A 275 12.39 28.08 -1.15
N LEU A 276 11.62 27.14 -1.73
CA LEU A 276 10.25 26.86 -1.26
C LEU A 276 10.24 26.39 0.18
N ALA A 277 11.15 25.49 0.56
CA ALA A 277 11.31 25.01 1.93
C ALA A 277 11.53 26.17 2.91
N ILE A 278 12.48 27.07 2.61
CA ILE A 278 12.74 28.28 3.41
C ILE A 278 11.49 29.16 3.49
N SER A 279 10.83 29.42 2.36
CA SER A 279 9.63 30.26 2.31
C SER A 279 8.49 29.71 3.17
N MET A 280 8.26 28.39 3.14
CA MET A 280 7.22 27.75 3.95
C MET A 280 7.56 27.78 5.45
N LEU A 281 8.81 27.51 5.82
CA LEU A 281 9.27 27.61 7.21
C LEU A 281 9.12 29.02 7.78
N ASN A 282 9.38 30.05 6.97
CA ASN A 282 9.18 31.45 7.33
C ASN A 282 7.72 31.92 7.31
N LYS A 283 6.79 31.19 6.69
CA LYS A 283 5.36 31.52 6.76
C LYS A 283 4.65 30.91 7.98
N GLN A 284 5.15 29.79 8.51
CA GLN A 284 4.58 29.17 9.70
C GLN A 284 4.65 30.10 10.93
N THR A 285 5.62 31.00 11.01
CA THR A 285 5.73 32.03 12.05
C THR A 285 4.60 33.06 12.00
N ASP A 286 4.19 33.52 10.82
CA ASP A 286 3.16 34.55 10.68
C ASP A 286 1.76 34.04 11.06
N ALA A 287 1.58 32.73 11.30
CA ALA A 287 0.34 32.13 11.77
C ALA A 287 0.36 31.88 13.29
N ASP A 288 1.49 31.41 13.82
CA ASP A 288 1.65 31.09 15.25
C ASP A 288 1.82 32.35 16.13
N ASP A 289 2.28 33.48 15.57
CA ASP A 289 2.41 34.76 16.30
C ASP A 289 1.07 35.51 16.54
N TRP A 290 -0.06 34.97 16.04
CA TRP A 290 -1.40 35.57 16.19
C TRP A 290 -2.39 34.74 17.02
N GLU A 291 -1.96 33.61 17.62
CA GLU A 291 -2.73 32.83 18.62
C GLU A 291 -2.28 33.13 20.06
#